data_AF-A0AAD7Z383-F1
#
_entry.id   AF-A0AAD7Z383-F1
#
_cell.length_a   1.000
_cell.length_b   1.000
_cell.length_c   1.000
_cell.angle_alpha   90.00
_cell.angle_beta   90.00
_cell.angle_gamma   90.00
#
_symmetry.space_group_name_H-M   'P 1'
#
loop_
_entity.id
_entity.type
_entity.pdbx_description
1 polymer ?
#
loop_
_entity_poly.entity_id
_entity_poly.type
_entity_poly.pdbx_seq_one_letter_code
_entity_poly.pdbx_strand_id
1 'polypeptide(L)'
;MIANNRVPHVREPQEIYKANSGSITFKMRTQGNYPELVLIAHHEPHVCLYKLTLGYETKVYRVDDKQEENFPSRVVSNFHDFREFYLTWHNGKIKLGIIGQEPFVDYQKKVTDPIIGYILFKTQCRSSQYVEWIVETSPVLLKSIPFKRMKERLHWRNMRNGRLPPDAMIGGFEDEFIYIARAEHYSSLCPGKYVPSTRKAFIPWGHIVNAKEDFEILCGINAQWVKTRSNYVPQNAFIGGYTEVGNEPLYIGRAMVDGKLICGKVHLLYKMCYLPYKGREVVKKTYEILVIPGDKIPQALPLRAF
;
A
#
# COMPACT_ATOMS: atom_id res chain seq x y z
N MET A 1 19.07 60.01 -7.03
CA MET A 1 19.21 58.60 -6.56
C MET A 1 18.16 57.78 -7.26
N ILE A 2 18.58 56.96 -8.22
CA ILE A 2 17.70 56.15 -9.08
C ILE A 2 17.26 54.93 -8.26
N ALA A 3 15.97 54.85 -7.96
CA ALA A 3 15.37 53.69 -7.32
C ALA A 3 15.33 52.54 -8.32
N ASN A 4 16.09 51.48 -8.05
CA ASN A 4 16.02 50.20 -8.76
C ASN A 4 14.65 49.55 -8.52
N ASN A 5 13.68 49.83 -9.40
CA ASN A 5 12.47 49.04 -9.52
C ASN A 5 12.84 47.67 -10.09
N ARG A 6 13.12 46.69 -9.21
CA ARG A 6 13.09 45.28 -9.57
C ARG A 6 11.65 44.92 -9.91
N VAL A 7 11.38 44.76 -11.21
CA VAL A 7 10.14 44.16 -11.70
C VAL A 7 10.01 42.78 -11.05
N PRO A 8 8.89 42.46 -10.38
CA PRO A 8 8.67 41.11 -9.89
C PRO A 8 8.56 40.21 -11.11
N HIS A 9 9.52 39.28 -11.26
CA HIS A 9 9.38 38.18 -12.22
C HIS A 9 8.09 37.43 -11.89
N VAL A 10 7.06 37.65 -12.71
CA VAL A 10 5.86 36.82 -12.71
C VAL A 10 6.33 35.40 -12.92
N ARG A 11 6.22 34.55 -11.90
CA ARG A 11 6.55 33.12 -12.02
C ARG A 11 5.56 32.54 -13.03
N GLU A 12 6.06 32.25 -14.22
CA GLU A 12 5.29 31.63 -15.29
C GLU A 12 4.69 30.29 -14.84
N PRO A 13 3.50 29.90 -15.34
CA PRO A 13 2.78 28.73 -14.85
C PRO A 13 3.62 27.47 -15.07
N GLN A 14 4.05 26.88 -13.97
CA GLN A 14 4.64 25.55 -13.90
C GLN A 14 3.51 24.58 -13.64
N GLU A 15 3.37 23.55 -14.46
CA GLU A 15 2.27 22.60 -14.32
C GLU A 15 2.70 21.41 -13.48
N ILE A 16 2.03 21.22 -12.34
CA ILE A 16 2.27 20.10 -11.42
C ILE A 16 1.13 19.10 -11.57
N TYR A 17 1.49 17.84 -11.81
CA TYR A 17 0.56 16.73 -11.97
C TYR A 17 0.75 15.69 -10.87
N LYS A 18 -0.35 15.07 -10.43
CA LYS A 18 -0.33 14.04 -9.38
C LYS A 18 0.10 12.69 -9.94
N ALA A 19 1.04 12.03 -9.28
CA ALA A 19 1.73 10.82 -9.75
C ALA A 19 1.16 9.53 -9.11
N ASN A 20 -0.14 9.25 -9.28
CA ASN A 20 -0.84 8.15 -8.56
C ASN A 20 -0.71 6.76 -9.19
N SER A 21 -0.34 6.68 -10.47
CA SER A 21 -0.43 5.46 -11.30
C SER A 21 0.91 4.78 -11.55
N GLY A 22 2.02 5.34 -11.05
CA GLY A 22 3.38 4.87 -11.34
C GLY A 22 3.82 5.00 -12.81
N SER A 23 2.95 5.54 -13.66
CA SER A 23 3.21 5.88 -15.05
C SER A 23 2.42 7.11 -15.47
N ILE A 24 2.96 7.86 -16.43
CA ILE A 24 2.28 8.98 -17.08
C ILE A 24 2.65 8.99 -18.57
N THR A 25 1.67 9.37 -19.39
CA THR A 25 1.86 9.66 -20.81
C THR A 25 1.71 11.15 -21.03
N PHE A 26 2.53 11.70 -21.91
CA PHE A 26 2.47 13.10 -22.26
C PHE A 26 2.94 13.29 -23.69
N LYS A 27 2.37 14.29 -24.35
CA LYS A 27 2.88 14.80 -25.61
C LYS A 27 3.66 16.07 -25.34
N MET A 28 4.76 16.24 -26.04
CA MET A 28 5.61 17.41 -25.93
C MET A 28 5.96 17.91 -27.33
N ARG A 29 5.95 19.24 -27.48
CA ARG A 29 6.66 19.92 -28.57
C ARG A 29 7.54 21.01 -27.98
N THR A 30 8.71 21.22 -28.58
CA THR A 30 9.65 22.24 -28.12
C THR A 30 10.51 22.71 -29.27
N GLN A 31 10.75 24.02 -29.32
CA GLN A 31 11.74 24.64 -30.19
C GLN A 31 13.08 24.85 -29.46
N GLY A 32 13.08 24.62 -28.14
CA GLY A 32 14.18 24.90 -27.24
C GLY A 32 15.04 23.69 -26.89
N ASN A 33 16.18 23.96 -26.30
CA ASN A 33 17.10 22.94 -25.84
C ASN A 33 16.86 22.61 -24.37
N TYR A 34 16.81 21.31 -24.06
CA TYR A 34 16.76 20.78 -22.71
C TYR A 34 15.46 21.03 -21.92
N PRO A 35 14.30 20.48 -22.35
CA PRO A 35 13.10 20.42 -21.51
C PRO A 35 13.38 19.71 -20.18
N GLU A 36 12.72 20.14 -19.10
CA GLU A 36 12.94 19.58 -17.77
C GLU A 36 11.65 19.03 -17.14
N LEU A 37 11.74 17.82 -16.60
CA LEU A 37 10.76 17.21 -15.72
C LEU A 37 11.35 17.07 -14.31
N VAL A 38 10.53 17.29 -13.29
CA VAL A 38 10.96 17.15 -11.90
C VAL A 38 10.04 16.19 -11.17
N LEU A 39 10.61 15.13 -10.58
CA LEU A 39 9.88 14.14 -9.80
C LEU A 39 9.99 14.50 -8.31
N ILE A 40 8.84 14.69 -7.68
CA ILE A 40 8.70 15.25 -6.34
C ILE A 40 8.12 14.19 -5.39
N ALA A 41 8.57 14.21 -4.14
CA ALA A 41 8.14 13.26 -3.13
C ALA A 41 6.64 13.35 -2.80
N HIS A 42 6.03 12.20 -2.50
CA HIS A 42 4.64 12.12 -2.10
C HIS A 42 4.36 12.74 -0.72
N HIS A 43 5.29 12.55 0.23
CA HIS A 43 5.11 13.01 1.61
C HIS A 43 5.39 14.51 1.78
N GLU A 44 6.16 15.12 0.87
CA GLU A 44 6.53 16.53 0.96
C GLU A 44 6.73 17.14 -0.45
N PRO A 45 5.82 18.01 -0.93
CA PRO A 45 5.86 18.55 -2.29
C PRO A 45 7.02 19.53 -2.55
N HIS A 46 7.79 19.87 -1.52
CA HIS A 46 9.01 20.67 -1.64
C HIS A 46 10.27 19.81 -1.82
N VAL A 47 10.18 18.50 -1.62
CA VAL A 47 11.30 17.57 -1.76
C VAL A 47 11.38 17.07 -3.20
N CYS A 48 12.35 17.58 -3.94
CA CYS A 48 12.72 17.08 -5.25
C CYS A 48 13.53 15.79 -5.10
N LEU A 49 13.13 14.74 -5.82
CA LEU A 49 13.80 13.44 -5.82
C LEU A 49 14.71 13.28 -7.04
N TYR A 50 14.14 13.57 -8.21
CA TYR A 50 14.81 13.42 -9.49
C TYR A 50 14.53 14.62 -10.38
N LYS A 51 15.52 14.97 -11.18
CA LYS A 51 15.40 15.96 -12.24
C LYS A 51 15.81 15.31 -13.56
N LEU A 52 14.87 15.22 -14.49
CA LEU A 52 15.11 14.71 -15.83
C LEU A 52 15.30 15.91 -16.77
N THR A 53 16.44 15.97 -17.44
CA THR A 53 16.74 16.98 -18.45
C THR A 53 16.76 16.28 -19.81
N LEU A 54 15.72 16.49 -20.61
CA LEU A 54 15.53 15.79 -21.88
C LEU A 54 16.37 16.43 -22.96
N GLY A 55 17.16 15.68 -23.72
CA GLY A 55 18.01 16.23 -24.76
C GLY A 55 18.58 15.12 -25.63
N TYR A 56 19.50 15.44 -26.54
CA TYR A 56 20.22 14.42 -27.32
C TYR A 56 20.81 13.33 -26.40
N GLU A 57 21.35 13.76 -25.27
CA GLU A 57 21.56 12.93 -24.09
C GLU A 57 20.57 13.37 -23.00
N THR A 58 19.66 12.47 -22.64
CA THR A 58 18.73 12.70 -21.54
C THR A 58 19.44 12.42 -20.22
N LYS A 59 19.40 13.39 -19.31
CA LYS A 59 20.08 13.32 -18.03
C LYS A 59 19.09 13.02 -16.92
N VAL A 60 19.43 12.08 -16.05
CA VAL A 60 18.69 11.80 -14.80
C VAL A 60 19.58 12.23 -13.64
N TYR A 61 19.23 13.33 -12.98
CA TYR A 61 19.91 13.82 -11.80
C TYR A 61 19.15 13.43 -10.54
N ARG A 62 19.82 12.77 -9.60
CA ARG A 62 19.27 12.37 -8.31
C ARG A 62 19.70 13.37 -7.23
N VAL A 63 18.72 13.94 -6.54
CA VAL A 63 18.97 15.10 -5.66
C VAL A 63 19.57 14.70 -4.31
N ASP A 64 19.19 13.53 -3.77
CA ASP A 64 19.62 13.03 -2.46
C ASP A 64 21.15 12.83 -2.36
N ASP A 65 21.78 12.26 -3.38
CA ASP A 65 23.21 11.96 -3.43
C ASP A 65 23.97 12.72 -4.52
N LYS A 66 23.28 13.60 -5.25
CA LYS A 66 23.85 14.45 -6.30
C LYS A 66 24.49 13.67 -7.46
N GLN A 67 24.01 12.47 -7.74
CA GLN A 67 24.45 11.68 -8.90
C GLN A 67 23.73 12.11 -10.19
N GLU A 68 24.45 12.15 -11.32
CA GLU A 68 23.91 12.37 -12.66
C GLU A 68 24.25 11.16 -13.54
N GLU A 69 23.25 10.60 -14.21
CA GLU A 69 23.45 9.57 -15.24
C GLU A 69 22.91 10.07 -16.58
N ASN A 70 23.68 9.86 -17.65
CA ASN A 70 23.38 10.32 -19.00
C ASN A 70 22.95 9.13 -19.87
N PHE A 71 21.85 9.30 -20.57
CA PHE A 71 21.26 8.28 -21.43
C PHE A 71 21.17 8.81 -22.86
N PRO A 72 21.72 8.11 -23.87
CA PRO A 72 21.62 8.54 -25.25
C PRO A 72 20.17 8.42 -25.71
N SER A 73 19.48 9.56 -25.82
CA SER A 73 18.10 9.55 -26.30
C SER A 73 18.06 9.61 -27.82
N ARG A 74 18.92 10.44 -28.44
CA ARG A 74 18.99 10.78 -29.88
C ARG A 74 17.67 11.24 -30.52
N VAL A 75 16.57 11.23 -29.77
CA VAL A 75 15.20 11.48 -30.22
C VAL A 75 14.53 12.57 -29.38
N VAL A 76 15.31 13.41 -28.67
CA VAL A 76 14.77 14.59 -27.97
C VAL A 76 15.50 15.90 -28.28
N SER A 77 15.13 16.56 -29.38
CA SER A 77 15.57 17.92 -29.73
C SER A 77 14.67 18.54 -30.82
N ASN A 78 14.26 19.80 -30.66
CA ASN A 78 13.65 20.64 -31.71
C ASN A 78 12.52 19.98 -32.51
N PHE A 79 11.43 19.61 -31.83
CA PHE A 79 10.23 19.08 -32.50
C PHE A 79 9.18 20.16 -32.65
N HIS A 80 8.86 20.47 -33.91
CA HIS A 80 7.75 21.35 -34.27
C HIS A 80 6.40 20.67 -34.04
N ASP A 81 6.31 19.35 -34.26
CA ASP A 81 5.13 18.54 -34.01
C ASP A 81 5.15 17.89 -32.63
N PHE A 82 3.96 17.63 -32.09
CA PHE A 82 3.82 16.89 -30.85
C PHE A 82 4.30 15.45 -31.01
N ARG A 83 5.19 15.05 -30.10
CA ARG A 83 5.62 13.66 -29.95
C ARG A 83 5.15 13.11 -28.63
N GLU A 84 4.80 11.82 -28.63
CA GLU A 84 4.19 11.15 -27.50
C GLU A 84 5.22 10.31 -26.74
N PHE A 85 5.30 10.54 -25.45
CA PHE A 85 6.25 9.93 -24.54
C PHE A 85 5.53 9.25 -23.39
N TYR A 86 6.19 8.28 -22.79
CA TYR A 86 5.79 7.69 -21.53
C TYR A 86 6.93 7.80 -20.51
N LEU A 87 6.57 8.04 -19.26
CA LEU A 87 7.46 8.02 -18.10
C LEU A 87 6.88 7.05 -17.07
N THR A 88 7.70 6.14 -16.54
CA THR A 88 7.31 5.20 -15.49
C THR A 88 8.26 5.24 -14.31
N TRP A 89 7.73 4.99 -13.11
CA TRP A 89 8.46 4.93 -11.85
C TRP A 89 7.95 3.77 -10.99
N HIS A 90 8.55 2.60 -11.15
CA HIS A 90 8.15 1.40 -10.41
C HIS A 90 9.38 0.60 -10.00
N ASN A 91 9.33 -0.02 -8.81
CA ASN A 91 10.37 -0.94 -8.31
C ASN A 91 11.80 -0.37 -8.36
N GLY A 92 11.96 0.92 -8.03
CA GLY A 92 13.27 1.58 -8.06
C GLY A 92 13.83 1.82 -9.47
N LYS A 93 12.98 1.69 -10.51
CA LYS A 93 13.33 1.97 -11.90
C LYS A 93 12.59 3.20 -12.41
N ILE A 94 13.30 4.09 -13.09
CA ILE A 94 12.71 5.17 -13.87
C ILE A 94 12.96 4.86 -15.33
N LYS A 95 11.88 4.72 -16.10
CA LYS A 95 11.96 4.52 -17.54
C LYS A 95 11.29 5.64 -18.29
N LEU A 96 11.94 6.14 -19.33
CA LEU A 96 11.40 7.15 -20.24
C LEU A 96 11.61 6.68 -21.67
N GLY A 97 10.58 6.80 -22.49
CA GLY A 97 10.60 6.35 -23.88
C GLY A 97 9.52 7.00 -24.73
N ILE A 98 9.52 6.69 -26.02
CA ILE A 98 8.46 7.02 -26.97
C ILE A 98 7.46 5.87 -26.97
N ILE A 99 6.16 6.19 -27.03
CA ILE A 99 5.12 5.14 -27.04
C ILE A 99 5.35 4.17 -28.21
N GLY A 100 5.35 2.87 -27.91
CA GLY A 100 5.59 1.80 -28.89
C GLY A 100 7.07 1.48 -29.17
N GLN A 101 8.01 2.14 -28.49
CA GLN A 101 9.45 1.87 -28.63
C GLN A 101 10.07 1.44 -27.29
N GLU A 102 11.26 0.85 -27.35
CA GLU A 102 12.07 0.58 -26.15
C GLU A 102 12.44 1.89 -25.43
N PRO A 103 12.56 1.88 -24.09
CA PRO A 103 12.91 3.07 -23.34
C PRO A 103 14.35 3.49 -23.66
N PHE A 104 14.53 4.78 -23.95
CA PHE A 104 15.88 5.35 -24.09
C PHE A 104 16.49 5.74 -22.73
N VAL A 105 15.70 5.76 -21.66
CA VAL A 105 16.18 5.83 -20.26
C VAL A 105 15.71 4.58 -19.53
N ASP A 106 16.63 3.80 -18.97
CA ASP A 106 16.33 2.71 -18.01
C ASP A 106 17.23 2.89 -16.79
N TYR A 107 16.88 3.87 -15.95
CA TYR A 107 17.60 4.18 -14.72
C TYR A 107 17.21 3.19 -13.63
N GLN A 108 18.19 2.55 -12.97
CA GLN A 108 17.96 1.53 -11.95
C GLN A 108 18.77 1.79 -10.68
N LYS A 109 18.10 1.77 -9.52
CA LYS A 109 18.77 1.85 -8.20
C LYS A 109 18.28 0.77 -7.25
N LYS A 110 19.21 0.19 -6.47
CA LYS A 110 18.95 -0.89 -5.48
C LYS A 110 18.29 -0.45 -4.15
N VAL A 111 17.80 0.80 -4.03
CA VAL A 111 17.23 1.28 -2.76
C VAL A 111 15.91 2.02 -2.99
N THR A 112 14.87 1.53 -2.31
CA THR A 112 13.51 2.05 -2.23
C THR A 112 13.40 3.17 -1.20
N ASP A 113 12.48 4.09 -1.50
CA ASP A 113 12.21 5.39 -0.88
C ASP A 113 13.15 6.55 -1.28
N PRO A 114 12.58 7.71 -1.67
CA PRO A 114 11.17 8.10 -1.49
C PRO A 114 10.21 7.81 -2.66
N ILE A 115 8.92 7.60 -2.33
CA ILE A 115 7.81 7.48 -3.30
C ILE A 115 7.59 8.81 -4.04
N ILE A 116 7.57 8.77 -5.37
CA ILE A 116 7.21 9.92 -6.23
C ILE A 116 5.70 10.14 -6.15
N GLY A 117 5.27 11.34 -5.75
CA GLY A 117 3.86 11.71 -5.65
C GLY A 117 3.42 12.83 -6.59
N TYR A 118 4.36 13.61 -7.12
CA TYR A 118 4.06 14.66 -8.09
C TYR A 118 5.13 14.74 -9.18
N ILE A 119 4.72 15.19 -10.36
CA ILE A 119 5.59 15.47 -11.49
C ILE A 119 5.36 16.91 -11.91
N LEU A 120 6.42 17.69 -11.91
CA LEU A 120 6.43 19.06 -12.37
C LEU A 120 6.99 19.10 -13.80
N PHE A 121 6.20 19.64 -14.73
CA PHE A 121 6.56 19.91 -16.11
C PHE A 121 6.96 21.39 -16.22
N LYS A 122 8.23 21.65 -16.55
CA LYS A 122 8.69 23.03 -16.75
C LYS A 122 8.29 23.54 -18.13
N THR A 123 7.59 24.67 -18.16
CA THR A 123 7.17 25.37 -19.39
C THR A 123 8.30 26.11 -20.08
N GLN A 124 9.48 26.22 -19.44
CA GLN A 124 10.70 26.75 -20.02
C GLN A 124 11.81 25.71 -20.06
N CYS A 125 12.43 25.58 -21.23
CA CYS A 125 13.72 24.91 -21.43
C CYS A 125 14.86 25.69 -20.78
N ARG A 126 16.03 25.06 -20.56
CA ARG A 126 17.23 25.77 -20.08
C ARG A 126 17.68 26.90 -21.01
N SER A 127 17.36 26.83 -22.30
CA SER A 127 17.62 27.88 -23.27
C SER A 127 16.57 29.02 -23.27
N SER A 128 15.72 29.10 -22.24
CA SER A 128 14.64 30.11 -22.11
C SER A 128 13.61 30.11 -23.25
N GLN A 129 13.48 28.99 -23.94
CA GLN A 129 12.44 28.79 -24.96
C GLN A 129 11.28 27.97 -24.40
N TYR A 130 10.10 28.16 -24.97
CA TYR A 130 8.88 27.55 -24.48
C TYR A 130 8.80 26.05 -24.80
N VAL A 131 8.26 25.29 -23.85
CA VAL A 131 7.88 23.89 -24.04
C VAL A 131 6.37 23.80 -23.84
N GLU A 132 5.71 23.20 -24.82
CA GLU A 132 4.30 22.91 -24.72
C GLU A 132 4.11 21.43 -24.38
N TRP A 133 3.38 21.20 -23.30
CA TRP A 133 3.05 19.89 -22.77
C TRP A 133 1.56 19.65 -22.95
N ILE A 134 1.18 18.54 -23.56
CA ILE A 134 -0.16 17.98 -23.44
C ILE A 134 0.01 16.77 -22.55
N VAL A 135 -0.21 16.96 -21.25
CA VAL A 135 -0.20 15.84 -20.32
C VAL A 135 -1.52 15.13 -20.48
N GLU A 136 -1.48 14.00 -21.17
CA GLU A 136 -2.58 13.06 -21.16
C GLU A 136 -2.54 12.35 -19.81
N THR A 137 -2.98 13.05 -18.76
CA THR A 137 -3.53 12.35 -17.62
C THR A 137 -4.63 11.52 -18.23
N SER A 138 -4.42 10.20 -18.30
CA SER A 138 -5.40 9.29 -18.84
C SER A 138 -6.77 9.79 -18.37
N PRO A 139 -7.73 10.12 -19.26
CA PRO A 139 -9.08 10.42 -18.83
C PRO A 139 -9.66 9.08 -18.40
N VAL A 140 -9.11 8.53 -17.33
CA VAL A 140 -9.86 7.71 -16.44
C VAL A 140 -10.79 8.72 -15.77
N LEU A 141 -11.86 9.06 -16.49
CA LEU A 141 -13.17 8.74 -15.97
C LEU A 141 -13.08 7.25 -15.59
N LEU A 142 -12.44 7.01 -14.43
CA LEU A 142 -12.79 5.88 -13.62
C LEU A 142 -14.28 6.12 -13.53
N LYS A 143 -15.09 5.28 -14.23
CA LYS A 143 -16.36 4.88 -13.64
C LYS A 143 -15.97 4.68 -12.21
N SER A 144 -16.36 5.62 -11.32
CA SER A 144 -15.94 5.60 -9.93
C SER A 144 -16.01 4.14 -9.57
N ILE A 145 -14.87 3.47 -9.29
CA ILE A 145 -14.91 2.05 -8.92
C ILE A 145 -15.93 2.09 -7.82
N PRO A 146 -17.17 1.57 -8.03
CA PRO A 146 -18.33 2.06 -7.31
C PRO A 146 -17.94 1.98 -5.87
N PHE A 147 -17.71 3.15 -5.23
CA PHE A 147 -16.87 3.23 -4.02
C PHE A 147 -17.51 2.22 -3.12
N LYS A 148 -16.83 1.08 -2.94
CA LYS A 148 -17.55 -0.06 -2.40
C LYS A 148 -17.95 0.43 -1.04
N ARG A 149 -19.25 0.46 -0.75
CA ARG A 149 -19.73 1.00 0.52
C ARG A 149 -19.36 -0.03 1.58
N MET A 150 -18.08 -0.09 1.90
CA MET A 150 -17.50 -0.92 2.94
C MET A 150 -18.12 -0.40 4.22
N LYS A 151 -18.66 -1.29 5.04
CA LYS A 151 -19.04 -0.85 6.38
C LYS A 151 -17.76 -0.41 7.09
N GLU A 152 -17.73 0.82 7.58
CA GLU A 152 -16.60 1.37 8.34
C GLU A 152 -16.31 0.59 9.63
N ARG A 153 -17.24 -0.29 10.04
CA ARG A 153 -17.16 -1.13 11.24
C ARG A 153 -17.00 -2.60 10.86
N LEU A 154 -16.18 -3.29 11.64
CA LEU A 154 -16.02 -4.72 11.58
C LEU A 154 -17.36 -5.44 11.82
N HIS A 155 -17.64 -6.44 10.99
CA HIS A 155 -18.82 -7.27 11.13
C HIS A 155 -18.58 -8.68 10.57
N TRP A 156 -19.29 -9.66 11.12
CA TRP A 156 -19.21 -11.04 10.70
C TRP A 156 -20.25 -11.35 9.63
N ARG A 157 -19.86 -12.16 8.63
CA ARG A 157 -20.74 -12.56 7.54
C ARG A 157 -20.65 -14.05 7.28
N ASN A 158 -21.80 -14.73 7.34
CA ASN A 158 -21.92 -16.14 7.01
C ASN A 158 -21.53 -16.42 5.54
N MET A 159 -20.70 -17.44 5.33
CA MET A 159 -20.26 -17.87 4.00
C MET A 159 -21.22 -18.90 3.40
N ARG A 160 -22.31 -18.43 2.77
CA ARG A 160 -23.36 -19.33 2.23
C ARG A 160 -23.20 -19.71 0.75
N ASN A 161 -22.45 -18.94 -0.04
CA ASN A 161 -22.43 -19.10 -1.51
C ASN A 161 -21.02 -19.35 -2.10
N GLY A 162 -20.04 -19.73 -1.26
CA GLY A 162 -18.65 -19.96 -1.66
C GLY A 162 -17.90 -18.73 -2.22
N ARG A 163 -18.57 -17.59 -2.38
CA ARG A 163 -17.97 -16.33 -2.81
C ARG A 163 -17.55 -15.52 -1.59
N LEU A 164 -16.25 -15.24 -1.54
CA LEU A 164 -15.68 -14.38 -0.51
C LEU A 164 -16.28 -12.97 -0.59
N PRO A 165 -16.73 -12.38 0.53
CA PRO A 165 -17.17 -10.99 0.57
C PRO A 165 -16.05 -10.07 0.10
N PRO A 166 -16.33 -9.07 -0.72
CA PRO A 166 -15.26 -8.22 -1.24
C PRO A 166 -14.61 -7.31 -0.19
N ASP A 167 -15.27 -7.17 0.96
CA ASP A 167 -14.79 -6.47 2.14
C ASP A 167 -14.20 -7.41 3.20
N ALA A 168 -13.93 -8.67 2.84
CA ALA A 168 -13.31 -9.65 3.73
C ALA A 168 -11.90 -9.21 4.14
N MET A 169 -11.62 -9.33 5.43
CA MET A 169 -10.35 -8.91 6.00
C MET A 169 -9.28 -9.99 5.87
N ILE A 170 -8.14 -9.61 5.29
CA ILE A 170 -6.97 -10.47 5.19
C ILE A 170 -6.37 -10.68 6.58
N GLY A 171 -6.27 -11.94 7.00
CA GLY A 171 -5.67 -12.34 8.27
C GLY A 171 -4.17 -12.59 8.17
N GLY A 172 -3.67 -12.93 6.97
CA GLY A 172 -2.26 -13.23 6.74
C GLY A 172 -2.01 -13.81 5.35
N PHE A 173 -0.92 -14.59 5.24
CA PHE A 173 -0.50 -15.22 3.99
C PHE A 173 0.13 -16.59 4.26
N GLU A 174 -0.41 -17.62 3.61
CA GLU A 174 0.05 -19.01 3.67
C GLU A 174 0.00 -19.61 2.26
N ASP A 175 0.98 -19.27 1.43
CA ASP A 175 1.03 -19.56 -0.02
C ASP A 175 -0.06 -18.86 -0.86
N GLU A 176 -1.18 -18.51 -0.23
CA GLU A 176 -2.22 -17.60 -0.71
C GLU A 176 -2.68 -16.65 0.42
N PHE A 177 -3.46 -15.62 0.08
CA PHE A 177 -4.09 -14.78 1.11
C PHE A 177 -5.09 -15.62 1.91
N ILE A 178 -4.91 -15.60 3.23
CA ILE A 178 -5.86 -16.19 4.17
C ILE A 178 -6.70 -15.10 4.80
N TYR A 179 -7.96 -15.42 5.07
CA TYR A 179 -8.93 -14.48 5.61
C TYR A 179 -9.30 -14.85 7.04
N ILE A 180 -9.70 -13.85 7.81
CA ILE A 180 -10.10 -14.08 9.20
C ILE A 180 -11.48 -14.73 9.19
N ALA A 181 -11.56 -15.93 9.78
CA ALA A 181 -12.80 -16.67 9.92
C ALA A 181 -13.09 -16.98 11.38
N ARG A 182 -14.34 -17.32 11.68
CA ARG A 182 -14.71 -17.98 12.94
C ARG A 182 -15.76 -19.05 12.71
N ALA A 183 -15.78 -20.06 13.56
CA ALA A 183 -16.75 -21.14 13.49
C ALA A 183 -17.06 -21.72 14.88
N GLU A 184 -18.28 -22.21 15.05
CA GLU A 184 -18.75 -22.95 16.22
C GLU A 184 -18.07 -24.32 16.32
N HIS A 185 -17.52 -24.66 17.48
CA HIS A 185 -16.92 -25.96 17.75
C HIS A 185 -17.01 -26.26 19.24
N TYR A 186 -17.74 -27.33 19.60
CA TYR A 186 -18.01 -27.72 21.00
C TYR A 186 -18.46 -26.54 21.88
N SER A 187 -19.43 -25.77 21.41
CA SER A 187 -19.97 -24.57 22.09
C SER A 187 -18.99 -23.40 22.24
N SER A 188 -17.81 -23.47 21.61
CA SER A 188 -16.92 -22.32 21.44
C SER A 188 -17.03 -21.75 20.04
N LEU A 189 -17.17 -20.43 19.96
CA LEU A 189 -17.04 -19.69 18.70
C LEU A 189 -15.57 -19.31 18.50
N CYS A 190 -14.85 -20.11 17.74
CA CYS A 190 -13.40 -20.03 17.62
C CYS A 190 -12.94 -19.21 16.39
N PRO A 191 -12.11 -18.16 16.57
CA PRO A 191 -11.40 -17.50 15.48
C PRO A 191 -10.32 -18.40 14.85
N GLY A 192 -10.14 -18.27 13.54
CA GLY A 192 -9.23 -19.07 12.72
C GLY A 192 -8.90 -18.41 11.39
N LYS A 193 -8.57 -19.24 10.41
CA LYS A 193 -8.27 -18.81 9.03
C LYS A 193 -9.23 -19.42 8.04
N TYR A 194 -9.55 -18.71 6.96
CA TYR A 194 -10.18 -19.24 5.76
C TYR A 194 -9.17 -19.29 4.62
N VAL A 195 -9.15 -20.41 3.91
CA VAL A 195 -8.21 -20.65 2.80
C VAL A 195 -9.02 -20.78 1.50
N PRO A 196 -8.97 -19.78 0.59
CA PRO A 196 -9.79 -19.74 -0.62
C PRO A 196 -9.71 -20.98 -1.51
N SER A 197 -8.51 -21.52 -1.76
CA SER A 197 -8.33 -22.73 -2.58
C SER A 197 -9.11 -23.94 -2.07
N THR A 198 -9.21 -24.09 -0.74
CA THR A 198 -9.92 -25.20 -0.09
C THR A 198 -11.40 -24.92 0.16
N ARG A 199 -11.81 -23.63 0.12
CA ARG A 199 -13.13 -23.14 0.51
C ARG A 199 -13.56 -23.53 1.93
N LYS A 200 -12.61 -23.79 2.83
CA LYS A 200 -12.88 -24.18 4.22
C LYS A 200 -12.26 -23.18 5.19
N ALA A 201 -12.90 -23.05 6.35
CA ALA A 201 -12.28 -22.43 7.51
C ALA A 201 -11.54 -23.49 8.34
N PHE A 202 -10.46 -23.09 8.98
CA PHE A 202 -9.64 -23.91 9.85
C PHE A 202 -9.52 -23.20 11.19
N ILE A 203 -9.99 -23.84 12.25
CA ILE A 203 -9.95 -23.31 13.61
C ILE A 203 -9.00 -24.13 14.49
N PRO A 204 -8.22 -23.47 15.36
CA PRO A 204 -7.40 -24.13 16.37
C PRO A 204 -8.27 -24.52 17.58
N TRP A 205 -8.31 -25.81 17.95
CA TRP A 205 -8.94 -26.25 19.19
C TRP A 205 -8.40 -27.62 19.63
N GLY A 206 -8.16 -27.80 20.93
CA GLY A 206 -7.75 -29.08 21.51
C GLY A 206 -6.45 -29.62 20.94
N HIS A 207 -5.43 -28.77 20.72
CA HIS A 207 -4.14 -29.13 20.14
C HIS A 207 -4.13 -29.48 18.65
N ILE A 208 -5.29 -29.52 18.00
CA ILE A 208 -5.44 -29.87 16.58
C ILE A 208 -6.09 -28.74 15.78
N VAL A 209 -6.10 -28.92 14.46
CA VAL A 209 -6.83 -28.05 13.52
C VAL A 209 -8.12 -28.72 13.09
N ASN A 210 -9.23 -28.00 13.22
CA ASN A 210 -10.55 -28.47 12.80
C ASN A 210 -10.99 -27.72 11.54
N ALA A 211 -11.26 -28.45 10.46
CA ALA A 211 -11.82 -27.89 9.24
C ALA A 211 -13.34 -27.69 9.40
N LYS A 212 -13.86 -26.57 8.90
CA LYS A 212 -15.24 -26.14 9.08
C LYS A 212 -15.83 -25.69 7.75
N GLU A 213 -17.04 -26.17 7.49
CA GLU A 213 -17.83 -25.83 6.30
C GLU A 213 -18.81 -24.69 6.60
N ASP A 214 -19.39 -24.69 7.80
CA ASP A 214 -20.15 -23.56 8.33
C ASP A 214 -19.25 -22.63 9.13
N PHE A 215 -19.09 -21.40 8.62
CA PHE A 215 -18.25 -20.38 9.23
C PHE A 215 -18.68 -18.97 8.79
N GLU A 216 -18.17 -17.99 9.54
CA GLU A 216 -18.31 -16.58 9.25
C GLU A 216 -16.95 -15.98 8.89
N ILE A 217 -16.96 -15.00 7.97
CA ILE A 217 -15.80 -14.22 7.58
C ILE A 217 -15.89 -12.83 8.19
N LEU A 218 -14.78 -12.35 8.74
CA LEU A 218 -14.68 -10.98 9.22
C LEU A 218 -14.59 -10.02 8.04
N CYS A 219 -15.46 -9.03 8.01
CA CYS A 219 -15.57 -8.04 6.96
C CYS A 219 -15.49 -6.62 7.53
N GLY A 220 -15.04 -5.67 6.73
CA GLY A 220 -14.99 -4.24 7.08
C GLY A 220 -13.58 -3.65 7.07
N ILE A 221 -13.51 -2.37 7.43
CA ILE A 221 -12.28 -1.56 7.47
C ILE A 221 -12.06 -0.99 8.88
N ASN A 222 -11.04 -0.13 9.06
CA ASN A 222 -10.70 0.53 10.32
C ASN A 222 -10.33 -0.43 11.46
N ALA A 223 -9.45 -1.38 11.16
CA ALA A 223 -8.80 -2.21 12.18
C ALA A 223 -7.28 -2.13 12.04
N GLN A 224 -6.57 -2.34 13.13
CA GLN A 224 -5.11 -2.33 13.18
C GLN A 224 -4.58 -3.59 13.84
N TRP A 225 -3.39 -4.01 13.43
CA TRP A 225 -2.66 -5.10 14.07
C TRP A 225 -1.60 -4.51 14.99
N VAL A 226 -1.70 -4.83 16.28
CA VAL A 226 -0.76 -4.34 17.30
C VAL A 226 0.07 -5.50 17.82
N LYS A 227 1.40 -5.35 17.77
CA LYS A 227 2.31 -6.33 18.36
C LYS A 227 2.13 -6.37 19.88
N THR A 228 1.99 -7.57 20.41
CA THR A 228 1.87 -7.83 21.84
C THR A 228 2.53 -9.15 22.25
N ARG A 229 2.52 -9.44 23.55
CA ARG A 229 3.02 -10.66 24.15
C ARG A 229 2.15 -11.09 25.32
N SER A 230 2.03 -12.41 25.50
CA SER A 230 1.39 -13.03 26.66
C SER A 230 0.00 -12.43 26.97
N ASN A 231 -0.11 -11.72 28.11
CA ASN A 231 -1.33 -11.11 28.65
C ASN A 231 -1.48 -9.60 28.37
N TYR A 232 -0.59 -8.98 27.58
CA TYR A 232 -0.66 -7.55 27.30
C TYR A 232 -1.70 -7.22 26.21
N VAL A 233 -2.95 -7.59 26.43
CA VAL A 233 -4.02 -7.36 25.44
C VAL A 233 -4.56 -5.93 25.56
N PRO A 234 -4.53 -5.13 24.47
CA PRO A 234 -5.11 -3.78 24.46
C PRO A 234 -6.61 -3.79 24.78
N GLN A 235 -7.12 -2.77 25.47
CA GLN A 235 -8.55 -2.69 25.81
C GLN A 235 -9.46 -2.61 24.59
N ASN A 236 -8.95 -2.07 23.49
CA ASN A 236 -9.64 -1.96 22.20
C ASN A 236 -9.45 -3.18 21.29
N ALA A 237 -8.96 -4.30 21.83
CA ALA A 237 -8.84 -5.55 21.10
C ALA A 237 -10.22 -6.05 20.66
N PHE A 238 -10.31 -6.47 19.40
CA PHE A 238 -11.56 -6.93 18.82
C PHE A 238 -11.88 -8.35 19.27
N ILE A 239 -13.06 -8.52 19.89
CA ILE A 239 -13.57 -9.83 20.30
C ILE A 239 -13.96 -10.61 19.05
N GLY A 240 -13.27 -11.73 18.83
CA GLY A 240 -13.49 -12.61 17.69
C GLY A 240 -14.54 -13.69 17.94
N GLY A 241 -14.71 -14.10 19.20
CA GLY A 241 -15.66 -15.13 19.59
C GLY A 241 -15.60 -15.39 21.09
N TYR A 242 -15.96 -16.60 21.50
CA TYR A 242 -16.09 -16.97 22.91
C TYR A 242 -15.72 -18.41 23.18
N THR A 243 -15.23 -18.69 24.39
CA THR A 243 -14.93 -20.03 24.87
C THR A 243 -16.20 -20.77 25.27
N GLU A 244 -16.09 -22.10 25.32
CA GLU A 244 -17.09 -23.00 25.89
C GLU A 244 -17.19 -22.89 27.42
N VAL A 245 -16.14 -22.37 28.07
CA VAL A 245 -16.07 -22.20 29.53
C VAL A 245 -16.50 -20.80 29.89
N GLY A 246 -17.72 -20.64 30.42
CA GLY A 246 -18.21 -19.37 30.94
C GLY A 246 -18.40 -18.27 29.88
N ASN A 247 -18.36 -18.61 28.58
CA ASN A 247 -18.51 -17.68 27.47
C ASN A 247 -17.47 -16.54 27.48
N GLU A 248 -16.24 -16.84 27.91
CA GLU A 248 -15.17 -15.87 27.99
C GLU A 248 -14.71 -15.40 26.60
N PRO A 249 -14.31 -14.13 26.45
CA PRO A 249 -13.95 -13.58 25.15
C PRO A 249 -12.66 -14.21 24.59
N LEU A 250 -12.73 -14.62 23.33
CA LEU A 250 -11.58 -14.95 22.48
C LEU A 250 -11.28 -13.79 21.54
N TYR A 251 -10.01 -13.49 21.35
CA TYR A 251 -9.56 -12.41 20.46
C TYR A 251 -8.89 -12.96 19.21
N ILE A 252 -8.69 -12.09 18.23
CA ILE A 252 -8.10 -12.45 16.95
C ILE A 252 -6.61 -12.09 16.98
N GLY A 253 -5.77 -13.11 16.85
CA GLY A 253 -4.33 -12.94 16.80
C GLY A 253 -3.75 -13.46 15.49
N ARG A 254 -2.52 -13.04 15.18
CA ARG A 254 -1.70 -13.63 14.13
C ARG A 254 -0.23 -13.63 14.49
N ALA A 255 0.54 -14.58 13.97
CA ALA A 255 1.98 -14.58 14.11
C ALA A 255 2.68 -15.36 12.99
N MET A 256 4.00 -15.22 12.92
CA MET A 256 4.83 -15.96 11.98
C MET A 256 5.00 -17.43 12.42
N VAL A 257 4.73 -18.35 11.51
CA VAL A 257 4.96 -19.79 11.63
C VAL A 257 5.62 -20.27 10.34
N ASP A 258 6.83 -20.82 10.40
CA ASP A 258 7.62 -21.26 9.24
C ASP A 258 7.69 -20.24 8.08
N GLY A 259 7.87 -18.95 8.40
CA GLY A 259 7.93 -17.90 7.37
C GLY A 259 6.57 -17.47 6.80
N LYS A 260 5.46 -18.02 7.30
CA LYS A 260 4.09 -17.67 6.89
C LYS A 260 3.36 -16.94 8.00
N LEU A 261 2.49 -15.99 7.64
CA LEU A 261 1.73 -15.20 8.61
C LEU A 261 0.35 -15.83 8.79
N ILE A 262 0.12 -16.45 9.95
CA ILE A 262 -1.09 -17.23 10.22
C ILE A 262 -1.96 -16.52 11.26
N CYS A 263 -3.27 -16.42 11.02
CA CYS A 263 -4.25 -15.91 12.00
C CYS A 263 -4.99 -17.02 12.73
N GLY A 264 -5.41 -16.75 13.97
CA GLY A 264 -6.07 -17.68 14.87
C GLY A 264 -6.66 -17.00 16.10
N LYS A 265 -6.78 -17.75 17.20
CA LYS A 265 -7.41 -17.28 18.45
C LYS A 265 -6.36 -16.85 19.46
N VAL A 266 -6.71 -15.89 20.31
CA VAL A 266 -5.97 -15.50 21.51
C VAL A 266 -6.85 -15.79 22.71
N HIS A 267 -6.33 -16.57 23.65
CA HIS A 267 -7.03 -16.93 24.88
C HIS A 267 -6.41 -16.19 26.05
N LEU A 268 -7.17 -15.33 26.74
CA LEU A 268 -6.64 -14.48 27.81
C LEU A 268 -6.21 -15.27 29.04
N LEU A 269 -7.02 -16.23 29.50
CA LEU A 269 -6.66 -17.07 30.64
C LEU A 269 -5.33 -17.81 30.43
N TYR A 270 -5.15 -18.42 29.25
CA TYR A 270 -3.93 -19.14 28.92
C TYR A 270 -2.78 -18.23 28.47
N LYS A 271 -3.06 -16.96 28.17
CA LYS A 271 -2.07 -15.94 27.79
C LYS A 271 -1.28 -16.32 26.54
N MET A 272 -1.94 -16.96 25.58
CA MET A 272 -1.32 -17.47 24.35
C MET A 272 -2.17 -17.17 23.11
N CYS A 273 -1.48 -17.05 21.97
CA CYS A 273 -2.09 -17.12 20.65
C CYS A 273 -1.96 -18.54 20.09
N TYR A 274 -3.05 -19.08 19.56
CA TYR A 274 -3.15 -20.42 19.00
C TYR A 274 -3.47 -20.31 17.52
N LEU A 275 -2.65 -20.93 16.68
CA LEU A 275 -2.65 -20.77 15.23
C LEU A 275 -2.87 -22.11 14.53
N PRO A 276 -3.85 -22.25 13.64
CA PRO A 276 -4.09 -23.49 12.94
C PRO A 276 -3.08 -23.66 11.79
N TYR A 277 -2.10 -24.56 11.94
CA TYR A 277 -1.05 -24.76 10.93
C TYR A 277 -0.59 -26.22 10.83
N LYS A 278 -0.52 -26.76 9.59
CA LYS A 278 -0.13 -28.15 9.28
C LYS A 278 -0.78 -29.21 10.21
N GLY A 279 -2.09 -29.09 10.42
CA GLY A 279 -2.88 -30.02 11.24
C GLY A 279 -2.71 -29.87 12.76
N ARG A 280 -1.85 -28.94 13.22
CA ARG A 280 -1.59 -28.69 14.64
C ARG A 280 -2.02 -27.31 15.08
N GLU A 281 -2.39 -27.19 16.34
CA GLU A 281 -2.58 -25.91 17.00
C GLU A 281 -1.22 -25.39 17.49
N VAL A 282 -0.62 -24.49 16.71
CA VAL A 282 0.69 -23.90 17.03
C VAL A 282 0.51 -22.77 18.04
N VAL A 283 1.23 -22.86 19.17
CA VAL A 283 1.13 -21.90 20.28
C VAL A 283 2.23 -20.83 20.16
N LYS A 284 1.86 -19.56 20.31
CA LYS A 284 2.78 -18.40 20.26
C LYS A 284 2.56 -17.46 21.44
N LYS A 285 3.66 -17.12 22.12
CA LYS A 285 3.70 -16.12 23.21
C LYS A 285 3.77 -14.70 22.69
N THR A 286 4.38 -14.48 21.53
CA THR A 286 4.49 -13.18 20.85
C THR A 286 3.68 -13.22 19.56
N TYR A 287 2.81 -12.23 19.39
CA TYR A 287 1.84 -12.21 18.30
C TYR A 287 1.38 -10.78 18.04
N GLU A 288 0.68 -10.58 16.94
CA GLU A 288 -0.10 -9.36 16.67
C GLU A 288 -1.56 -9.63 17.03
N ILE A 289 -2.23 -8.66 17.63
CA ILE A 289 -3.66 -8.74 17.98
C ILE A 289 -4.44 -7.68 17.20
N LEU A 290 -5.63 -8.05 16.75
CA LEU A 290 -6.51 -7.15 16.02
C LEU A 290 -7.20 -6.18 17.00
N VAL A 291 -7.10 -4.88 16.72
CA VAL A 291 -7.73 -3.82 17.52
C VAL A 291 -8.56 -2.89 16.64
N ILE A 292 -9.59 -2.27 17.22
CA ILE A 292 -10.33 -1.17 16.58
C ILE A 292 -9.74 0.16 17.08
N PRO A 293 -9.29 1.07 16.21
CA PRO A 293 -8.85 2.41 16.62
C PRO A 293 -9.99 3.15 17.34
N GLY A 294 -9.71 3.67 18.53
CA GLY A 294 -10.53 4.66 19.23
C GLY A 294 -9.65 5.84 19.63
N ASP A 295 -10.24 6.98 19.98
CA ASP A 295 -9.53 8.25 20.24
C ASP A 295 -8.53 8.22 21.42
N LYS A 296 -8.41 7.10 22.13
CA LYS A 296 -7.40 6.88 23.16
C LYS A 296 -6.86 5.46 23.03
N ILE A 297 -5.54 5.33 22.89
CA ILE A 297 -4.81 4.07 23.04
C ILE A 297 -4.47 3.96 24.54
N PRO A 298 -5.18 3.17 25.36
CA PRO A 298 -4.71 2.91 26.70
C PRO A 298 -3.55 1.91 26.61
N GLN A 299 -2.39 2.33 27.12
CA GLN A 299 -1.29 1.43 27.44
C GLN A 299 -1.85 0.22 28.20
N ALA A 300 -1.42 -0.97 27.79
CA ALA A 300 -1.89 -2.24 28.34
C ALA A 300 -1.86 -2.23 29.88
N LEU A 301 -3.04 -2.32 30.52
CA LEU A 301 -3.12 -2.45 31.97
C LEU A 301 -2.84 -3.91 32.36
N PRO A 302 -1.98 -4.16 33.35
CA PRO A 302 -1.85 -5.50 33.93
C PRO A 302 -3.17 -5.87 34.62
N LEU A 303 -3.69 -7.07 34.34
CA LEU A 303 -4.78 -7.65 35.12
C LEU A 303 -4.31 -7.83 36.58
N ARG A 304 -5.07 -7.26 37.52
CA ARG A 304 -4.91 -7.55 38.95
C ARG A 304 -5.18 -9.04 39.17
N ALA A 305 -4.30 -9.70 39.92
CA ALA A 305 -4.48 -11.08 40.34
C ALA A 305 -5.75 -11.19 41.20
N PHE A 306 -6.59 -12.17 40.88
CA PHE A 306 -7.49 -12.81 41.84
C PHE A 306 -6.85 -14.12 42.26
#